data_AF-A0A2A5NSE0-F1
#
_entry.id   AF-A0A2A5NSE0-F1
#
_cell.length_a   1.000
_cell.length_b   1.000
_cell.length_c   1.000
_cell.angle_alpha   90.00
_cell.angle_beta   90.00
_cell.angle_gamma   90.00
#
_symmetry.space_group_name_H-M   'P 1'
#
loop_
_entity.id
_entity.type
_entity.pdbx_description
1 polymer ?
#
loop_
_entity_poly.entity_id
_entity_poly.type
_entity_poly.pdbx_seq_one_letter_code
_entity_poly.pdbx_strand_id
1 'polypeptide(L)'
;MTSWQIQPGQARAIITQAEADSAGIATATRTLESAIAQAIGAVRGGTQSAAALADLAIDPIGVDVLAAKQQVSTAIAATRSAITAYEHGDEEMATDANRHVADVEWGGDE
;
A
#
# COMPACT_ATOMS: atom_id res chain seq x y z
N MET A 1 -19.52 -24.27 2.69
CA MET A 1 -19.45 -23.05 1.86
C MET A 1 -18.66 -22.02 2.64
N THR A 2 -17.41 -21.75 2.27
CA THR A 2 -16.64 -20.64 2.84
C THR A 2 -17.30 -19.35 2.34
N SER A 3 -18.04 -18.66 3.20
CA SER A 3 -18.59 -17.36 2.83
C SER A 3 -17.44 -16.43 2.50
N TRP A 4 -17.52 -15.72 1.38
CA TRP A 4 -16.62 -14.63 1.00
C TRP A 4 -16.89 -13.42 1.89
N GLN A 5 -16.73 -13.58 3.20
CA GLN A 5 -16.89 -12.52 4.18
C GLN A 5 -15.53 -11.86 4.38
N ILE A 6 -15.37 -10.70 3.77
CA ILE A 6 -14.29 -9.78 4.12
C ILE A 6 -14.71 -9.12 5.43
N GLN A 7 -13.86 -9.19 6.47
CA GLN A 7 -14.05 -8.39 7.68
C GLN A 7 -13.48 -6.99 7.44
N PRO A 8 -14.29 -5.95 7.17
CA PRO A 8 -13.78 -4.70 6.62
C PRO A 8 -12.89 -3.96 7.62
N GLY A 9 -13.22 -4.04 8.91
CA GLY A 9 -12.39 -3.47 9.99
C GLY A 9 -10.99 -4.10 10.05
N GLN A 10 -10.90 -5.43 9.97
CA GLN A 10 -9.61 -6.13 10.00
C GLN A 10 -8.81 -5.86 8.71
N ALA A 11 -9.47 -5.82 7.55
CA ALA A 11 -8.84 -5.52 6.27
C ALA A 11 -8.30 -4.08 6.21
N ARG A 12 -9.05 -3.09 6.73
CA ARG A 12 -8.58 -1.70 6.87
C ARG A 12 -7.38 -1.58 7.81
N ALA A 13 -7.38 -2.31 8.93
CA ALA A 13 -6.26 -2.32 9.87
C ALA A 13 -4.98 -2.87 9.22
N ILE A 14 -5.08 -3.97 8.48
CA ILE A 14 -3.95 -4.57 7.75
C ILE A 14 -3.41 -3.61 6.69
N ILE A 15 -4.27 -2.94 5.91
CA ILE A 15 -3.84 -1.94 4.93
C ILE A 15 -3.13 -0.77 5.60
N THR A 16 -3.67 -0.28 6.71
CA THR A 16 -3.07 0.84 7.47
C THR A 16 -1.67 0.46 7.97
N GLN A 17 -1.50 -0.78 8.44
CA GLN A 17 -0.19 -1.30 8.83
C GLN A 17 0.76 -1.39 7.63
N ALA A 18 0.30 -1.91 6.49
CA ALA A 18 1.09 -2.00 5.27
C ALA A 18 1.54 -0.61 4.75
N GLU A 19 0.69 0.41 4.89
CA GLU A 19 1.05 1.80 4.61
C GLU A 19 2.16 2.30 5.53
N ALA A 20 2.06 2.05 6.84
CA ALA A 20 3.10 2.40 7.80
C ALA A 20 4.43 1.69 7.50
N ASP A 21 4.39 0.40 7.19
CA ASP A 21 5.58 -0.40 6.85
C ASP A 21 6.24 0.13 5.55
N SER A 22 5.44 0.52 4.56
CA SER A 22 5.93 1.12 3.31
C SER A 22 6.62 2.48 3.53
N ALA A 23 6.19 3.25 4.55
CA ALA A 23 6.87 4.49 4.93
C ALA A 23 8.25 4.22 5.56
N GLY A 24 8.43 3.06 6.20
CA GLY A 24 9.72 2.54 6.65
C GLY A 24 10.71 2.37 5.51
N ILE A 25 10.25 1.81 4.38
CA ILE A 25 11.09 1.65 3.16
C ILE A 25 11.59 3.01 2.68
N ALA A 26 10.70 4.01 2.55
CA ALA A 26 11.08 5.35 2.11
C ALA A 26 12.05 6.07 3.06
N THR A 27 12.03 5.73 4.35
CA THR A 27 12.97 6.25 5.36
C THR A 27 14.34 5.57 5.24
N ALA A 28 14.35 4.25 5.05
CA ALA A 28 15.56 3.49 4.80
C ALA A 28 16.28 3.94 3.52
N THR A 29 15.55 4.19 2.43
CA THR A 29 16.13 4.71 1.17
C THR A 29 16.86 6.04 1.38
N ARG A 30 16.19 7.01 2.03
CA ARG A 30 16.80 8.32 2.32
C ARG A 30 18.02 8.22 3.24
N THR A 31 17.97 7.29 4.19
CA THR A 31 19.11 7.03 5.09
C THR A 31 20.30 6.46 4.32
N LEU A 32 20.06 5.53 3.40
CA LEU A 32 21.08 4.95 2.52
C LEU A 32 21.70 6.02 1.61
N GLU A 33 20.88 6.81 0.91
CA GLU A 33 21.34 7.90 0.05
C GLU A 33 22.22 8.90 0.82
N SER A 34 21.78 9.29 2.03
CA SER A 34 22.56 10.16 2.90
C SER A 34 23.89 9.53 3.34
N ALA A 35 23.90 8.23 3.67
CA ALA A 35 25.11 7.53 4.07
C ALA A 35 26.11 7.43 2.91
N ILE A 36 25.64 7.15 1.69
CA ILE A 36 26.46 7.13 0.48
C ILE A 36 27.05 8.52 0.21
N ALA A 37 26.24 9.58 0.28
CA ALA A 37 26.70 10.95 0.09
C ALA A 37 27.78 11.35 1.12
N GLN A 38 27.58 10.99 2.40
CA GLN A 38 28.58 11.20 3.45
C GLN A 38 29.87 10.42 3.20
N ALA A 39 29.76 9.15 2.78
CA ALA A 39 30.91 8.32 2.44
C ALA A 39 31.71 8.92 1.27
N ILE A 40 31.04 9.39 0.21
CA ILE A 40 31.69 10.07 -0.93
C ILE A 40 32.45 11.31 -0.46
N GLY A 41 31.83 12.13 0.39
CA GLY A 41 32.47 13.34 0.94
C GLY A 41 33.68 13.06 1.85
N ALA A 42 33.71 11.90 2.51
CA ALA A 42 34.79 11.49 3.40
C ALA A 42 36.00 10.87 2.66
N VAL A 43 35.80 10.35 1.44
CA VAL A 43 36.87 9.71 0.68
C VAL A 43 37.63 10.73 -0.17
N ARG A 44 38.96 10.63 -0.18
CA ARG A 44 39.81 11.48 -1.03
C ARG A 44 39.54 11.16 -2.51
N GLY A 45 39.25 12.20 -3.30
CA GLY A 45 39.04 12.09 -4.74
C GLY A 45 40.24 11.45 -5.47
N GLY A 46 39.94 10.70 -6.54
CA GLY A 46 40.93 9.99 -7.36
C GLY A 46 41.35 8.62 -6.82
N THR A 47 40.78 8.16 -5.71
CA THR A 47 41.00 6.80 -5.18
C THR A 47 40.01 5.80 -5.77
N GLN A 48 40.37 4.51 -5.79
CA GLN A 48 39.44 3.44 -6.17
C GLN A 48 38.20 3.40 -5.26
N SER A 49 38.33 3.75 -3.98
CA SER A 49 37.20 3.86 -3.06
C SER A 49 36.21 4.95 -3.47
N ALA A 50 36.70 6.09 -3.98
CA ALA A 50 35.83 7.16 -4.48
C ALA A 50 35.10 6.73 -5.77
N ALA A 51 35.77 5.99 -6.65
CA ALA A 51 35.14 5.44 -7.86
C ALA A 51 34.07 4.39 -7.53
N ALA A 52 34.36 3.45 -6.62
CA ALA A 52 33.40 2.44 -6.18
C ALA A 52 32.17 3.04 -5.49
N LEU A 53 32.34 4.11 -4.71
CA LEU A 53 31.23 4.84 -4.11
C LEU A 53 30.43 5.65 -5.14
N ALA A 54 31.07 6.17 -6.19
CA ALA A 54 30.39 6.84 -7.28
C ALA A 54 29.57 5.85 -8.13
N ASP A 55 30.09 4.65 -8.39
CA ASP A 55 29.36 3.58 -9.05
C ASP A 55 28.16 3.10 -8.22
N LEU A 56 28.36 2.98 -6.89
CA LEU A 56 27.27 2.69 -5.96
C LEU A 56 26.23 3.83 -5.90
N ALA A 57 26.61 5.09 -6.12
CA ALA A 57 25.67 6.21 -6.14
C ALA A 57 24.84 6.26 -7.44
N ILE A 58 25.29 5.63 -8.51
CA ILE A 58 24.57 5.48 -9.80
C ILE A 58 23.56 4.31 -9.73
N ASP A 59 23.20 3.90 -8.50
CA ASP A 59 22.71 2.58 -8.09
C ASP A 59 21.49 2.00 -8.85
N PRO A 60 21.54 0.73 -9.31
CA PRO A 60 20.35 -0.08 -9.56
C PRO A 60 19.53 -0.37 -8.29
N ILE A 61 20.13 -0.39 -7.08
CA ILE A 61 19.37 -0.61 -5.83
C ILE A 61 18.37 0.53 -5.58
N GLY A 62 18.74 1.78 -5.88
CA GLY A 62 17.80 2.90 -5.78
C GLY A 62 16.61 2.74 -6.73
N VAL A 63 16.86 2.26 -7.95
CA VAL A 63 15.83 1.95 -8.95
C VAL A 63 14.94 0.79 -8.49
N ASP A 64 15.53 -0.30 -7.98
CA ASP A 64 14.81 -1.47 -7.50
C ASP A 64 13.96 -1.15 -6.25
N VAL A 65 14.48 -0.32 -5.34
CA VAL A 65 13.75 0.15 -4.16
C VAL A 65 12.59 1.06 -4.57
N LEU A 66 12.79 1.92 -5.57
CA LEU A 66 11.71 2.74 -6.14
C LEU A 66 10.63 1.88 -6.80
N ALA A 67 11.04 0.86 -7.58
CA ALA A 67 10.14 -0.09 -8.21
C ALA A 67 9.33 -0.89 -7.18
N ALA A 68 9.99 -1.41 -6.14
CA ALA A 68 9.34 -2.11 -5.04
C ALA A 68 8.36 -1.20 -4.30
N LYS A 69 8.74 0.05 -4.00
CA LYS A 69 7.85 1.04 -3.40
C LYS A 69 6.61 1.29 -4.27
N GLN A 70 6.79 1.44 -5.58
CA GLN A 70 5.69 1.66 -6.51
C GLN A 70 4.74 0.45 -6.56
N GLN A 71 5.28 -0.75 -6.57
CA GLN A 71 4.50 -1.99 -6.57
C GLN A 71 3.69 -2.14 -5.28
N VAL A 72 4.32 -1.91 -4.12
CA VAL A 72 3.63 -1.94 -2.81
C VAL A 72 2.53 -0.88 -2.74
N SER A 73 2.82 0.36 -3.15
CA SER A 73 1.81 1.43 -3.18
C SER A 73 0.63 1.11 -4.09
N THR A 74 0.89 0.49 -5.25
CA THR A 74 -0.16 0.09 -6.20
C THR A 74 -1.02 -1.03 -5.62
N ALA A 75 -0.41 -2.02 -4.99
CA ALA A 75 -1.13 -3.11 -4.33
C ALA A 75 -1.99 -2.60 -3.17
N ILE A 76 -1.47 -1.68 -2.33
CA ILE A 76 -2.23 -1.01 -1.26
C ILE A 76 -3.44 -0.29 -1.84
N ALA A 77 -3.25 0.52 -2.88
CA ALA A 77 -4.34 1.28 -3.51
C ALA A 77 -5.42 0.37 -4.11
N ALA A 78 -5.01 -0.69 -4.82
CA ALA A 78 -5.93 -1.66 -5.38
C ALA A 78 -6.74 -2.39 -4.29
N THR A 79 -6.07 -2.79 -3.20
CA THR A 79 -6.72 -3.49 -2.09
C THR A 79 -7.69 -2.56 -1.35
N ARG A 80 -7.33 -1.28 -1.15
CA ARG A 80 -8.23 -0.28 -0.56
C ARG A 80 -9.47 -0.08 -1.41
N SER A 81 -9.30 0.05 -2.73
CA SER A 81 -10.42 0.16 -3.67
C SER A 81 -11.35 -1.06 -3.61
N ALA A 82 -10.78 -2.27 -3.55
CA ALA A 82 -11.55 -3.50 -3.45
C ALA A 82 -12.38 -3.59 -2.15
N ILE A 83 -11.82 -3.18 -1.01
CA ILE A 83 -12.56 -3.14 0.27
C ILE A 83 -13.70 -2.12 0.21
N THR A 84 -13.44 -0.92 -0.32
CA THR A 84 -14.47 0.11 -0.46
C THR A 84 -15.61 -0.36 -1.38
N ALA A 85 -15.30 -1.03 -2.49
CA ALA A 85 -16.31 -1.61 -3.37
C ALA A 85 -17.13 -2.71 -2.67
N TYR A 86 -16.48 -3.54 -1.85
CA TYR A 86 -17.16 -4.55 -1.05
C TYR A 86 -18.12 -3.92 -0.01
N GLU A 87 -17.66 -2.92 0.74
CA GLU A 87 -18.47 -2.20 1.73
C GLU A 87 -19.70 -1.55 1.07
N HIS A 88 -19.52 -0.88 -0.07
CA HIS A 88 -20.64 -0.29 -0.81
C HIS A 88 -21.62 -1.33 -1.35
N GLY A 89 -21.12 -2.46 -1.87
CA GLY A 89 -21.99 -3.55 -2.32
C GLY A 89 -22.84 -4.13 -1.18
N ASP A 90 -22.25 -4.31 0.01
CA ASP A 90 -22.96 -4.77 1.20
C ASP A 90 -24.03 -3.74 1.65
N GLU A 91 -23.73 -2.44 1.61
CA GLU A 91 -24.68 -1.38 1.91
C GLU A 91 -25.85 -1.31 0.91
N GLU A 92 -25.58 -1.46 -0.38
CA GLU A 92 -26.60 -1.51 -1.43
C GLU A 92 -27.52 -2.73 -1.26
N MET A 93 -26.94 -3.92 -1.04
CA MET A 93 -27.70 -5.15 -0.79
C MET A 93 -28.57 -5.03 0.48
N ALA A 94 -28.04 -4.45 1.56
CA ALA A 94 -28.80 -4.23 2.79
C ALA A 94 -29.96 -3.22 2.57
N THR A 95 -29.72 -2.17 1.79
CA THR A 95 -30.73 -1.17 1.44
C THR A 95 -31.86 -1.78 0.60
N ASP A 96 -31.51 -2.57 -0.41
CA ASP A 96 -32.49 -3.25 -1.26
C ASP A 96 -33.26 -4.33 -0.52
N ALA A 97 -32.61 -5.08 0.39
CA ALA A 97 -33.28 -6.04 1.26
C ALA A 97 -34.30 -5.35 2.18
N ASN A 98 -33.93 -4.23 2.80
CA ASN A 98 -34.86 -3.45 3.64
C ASN A 98 -36.04 -2.89 2.84
N ARG A 99 -35.83 -2.47 1.59
CA ARG A 99 -36.92 -2.00 0.71
C ARG A 99 -37.90 -3.13 0.40
N HIS A 100 -37.41 -4.32 0.06
CA HIS A 100 -38.26 -5.48 -0.21
C HIS A 100 -39.07 -5.93 1.02
N VAL A 101 -38.48 -5.87 2.23
CA VAL A 101 -39.22 -6.18 3.47
C VAL A 101 -40.34 -5.17 3.71
N ALA A 102 -40.07 -3.86 3.50
CA ALA A 102 -41.08 -2.82 3.64
C ALA A 102 -42.24 -2.96 2.62
N ASP A 103 -41.93 -3.34 1.38
CA ASP A 103 -42.95 -3.59 0.34
C ASP A 103 -43.82 -4.83 0.67
N VAL A 104 -43.24 -5.86 1.27
CA VAL A 104 -43.98 -7.07 1.72
C VAL A 104 -44.84 -6.80 2.95
N GLU A 105 -44.39 -5.97 3.90
CA GLU A 105 -45.20 -5.57 5.07
C GLU A 105 -46.39 -4.67 4.72
N TRP A 106 -46.31 -3.90 3.61
CA TRP A 106 -47.39 -2.99 3.19
C TRP A 106 -48.25 -3.50 2.03
N GLY A 107 -47.80 -4.50 1.27
CA GLY A 107 -48.52 -5.10 0.15
C GLY A 107 -49.29 -6.39 0.48
N GLY A 108 -49.41 -6.74 1.76
CA GLY A 108 -50.02 -8.00 2.23
C GLY A 108 -51.55 -8.00 2.38
N ASP A 109 -52.23 -6.90 2.07
CA ASP A 109 -53.70 -6.80 2.08
C ASP A 109 -54.21 -6.48 0.68
N GLU A 110 -54.45 -7.53 -0.13
CA GLU A 110 -55.51 -7.59 -1.16
C GLU A 110 -55.77 -9.03 -1.63
#